data_AF-A0A832QBF4-F1
#
_entry.id   AF-A0A832QBF4-F1
#
_cell.length_a   1.000
_cell.length_b   1.000
_cell.length_c   1.000
_cell.angle_alpha   90.00
_cell.angle_beta   90.00
_cell.angle_gamma   90.00
#
_symmetry.space_group_name_H-M   'P 1'
#
loop_
_entity.id
_entity.type
_entity.pdbx_description
1 polymer ?
#
loop_
_entity_poly.entity_id
_entity_poly.type
_entity_poly.pdbx_seq_one_letter_code
_entity_poly.pdbx_strand_id
1 'polypeptide(L)'
;MVCCPFPHYTESGLEYYETNASMGIDIEKGVYNCFGCNRAGSETSFAASLLNISYNDASILLNILKKPVEKPQAWEIAQRNLWENSPDTLKICHDLGFTDKVLKELNVGYDRKRIAFPVIMFGQILDVAGYMPNAKPKVLRRRESTSGLINPYDLWVNNPKNTIICAGEKDMAICRSKTGFNAITITGGEGAIPTLLLSQFQNRKV
;
A
#
# COMPACT_ATOMS: atom_id res chain seq x y z
N MET A 1 4.82 1.07 -25.26
CA MET A 1 6.18 0.93 -24.69
C MET A 1 6.31 1.87 -23.52
N VAL A 2 7.16 1.53 -22.54
CA VAL A 2 7.43 2.33 -21.34
C VAL A 2 8.94 2.40 -21.09
N CYS A 3 9.40 3.32 -20.24
CA CYS A 3 10.79 3.32 -19.78
C CYS A 3 11.04 2.08 -18.92
N CYS A 4 12.17 1.41 -19.15
CA CYS A 4 12.57 0.26 -18.34
C CYS A 4 12.98 0.74 -16.93
N PRO A 5 12.43 0.16 -15.84
CA PRO A 5 12.70 0.62 -14.48
C PRO A 5 14.02 0.07 -13.89
N PHE A 6 14.76 -0.72 -14.65
CA PHE A 6 15.98 -1.37 -14.18
C PHE A 6 17.23 -0.56 -14.56
N PRO A 7 18.32 -0.67 -13.78
CA PRO A 7 19.58 -0.02 -14.13
C PRO A 7 20.13 -0.56 -15.46
N HIS A 8 20.60 0.37 -16.30
CA HIS A 8 21.33 0.15 -17.54
C HIS A 8 22.78 0.58 -17.33
N TYR A 9 23.68 0.16 -18.23
CA TYR A 9 25.10 0.47 -18.12
C TYR A 9 25.64 0.91 -19.47
N THR A 10 26.44 1.98 -19.49
CA THR A 10 27.17 2.41 -20.68
C THR A 10 28.29 1.43 -21.01
N GLU A 11 28.94 1.57 -22.18
CA GLU A 11 30.15 0.80 -22.51
C GLU A 11 31.27 0.97 -21.48
N SER A 12 31.35 2.13 -20.83
CA SER A 12 32.29 2.41 -19.74
C SER A 12 31.86 1.85 -18.37
N GLY A 13 30.70 1.20 -18.28
CA GLY A 13 30.16 0.62 -17.04
C GLY A 13 29.45 1.61 -16.12
N LEU A 14 29.14 2.83 -16.57
CA LEU A 14 28.41 3.81 -15.78
C LEU A 14 26.92 3.45 -15.73
N GLU A 15 26.35 3.34 -14.53
CA GLU A 15 24.93 3.08 -14.33
C GLU A 15 24.07 4.28 -14.75
N TYR A 16 22.98 4.02 -15.48
CA TYR A 16 21.96 5.00 -15.80
C TYR A 16 20.56 4.37 -15.86
N TYR A 17 19.52 5.21 -15.81
CA TYR A 17 18.13 4.80 -15.96
C TYR A 17 17.55 5.37 -17.24
N GLU A 18 16.71 4.58 -17.91
CA GLU A 18 16.24 4.93 -19.24
C GLU A 18 15.25 6.09 -19.22
N THR A 19 15.54 7.16 -19.97
CA THR A 19 14.65 8.32 -20.11
C THR A 19 13.70 8.21 -21.30
N ASN A 20 13.94 7.24 -22.19
CA ASN A 20 13.11 6.96 -23.35
C ASN A 20 12.42 5.60 -23.23
N ALA A 21 11.28 5.43 -23.91
CA ALA A 21 10.55 4.17 -23.89
C ALA A 21 11.38 3.05 -24.57
N SER A 22 11.81 2.06 -23.79
CA SER A 22 12.68 0.97 -24.23
C SER A 22 12.15 -0.42 -23.89
N MET A 23 11.05 -0.50 -23.13
CA MET A 23 10.45 -1.75 -22.69
C MET A 23 9.07 -1.96 -23.31
N GLY A 24 8.90 -3.13 -23.95
CA GLY A 24 7.62 -3.67 -24.38
C GLY A 24 7.00 -4.52 -23.28
N ILE A 25 5.68 -4.40 -23.10
CA ILE A 25 4.88 -5.22 -22.20
C ILE A 25 3.77 -5.85 -23.03
N ASP A 26 3.70 -7.17 -23.04
CA ASP A 26 2.61 -7.95 -23.63
C ASP A 26 1.67 -8.37 -22.49
N ILE A 27 0.56 -7.66 -22.34
CA ILE A 27 -0.38 -7.83 -21.23
C ILE A 27 -1.10 -9.18 -21.34
N GLU A 28 -1.42 -9.62 -22.56
CA GLU A 28 -2.12 -10.89 -22.79
C GLU A 28 -1.26 -12.09 -22.39
N LYS A 29 0.05 -12.03 -22.70
CA LYS A 29 1.00 -13.07 -22.33
C LYS A 29 1.59 -12.89 -20.93
N GLY A 30 1.42 -11.72 -20.31
CA GLY A 30 2.01 -11.39 -19.01
C GLY A 30 3.54 -11.41 -19.04
N VAL A 31 4.15 -10.94 -20.13
CA VAL A 31 5.61 -10.89 -20.30
C VAL A 31 6.09 -9.49 -20.64
N TYR A 32 7.36 -9.22 -20.34
CA TYR A 32 8.04 -7.98 -20.70
C TYR A 32 9.35 -8.27 -21.43
N ASN A 33 9.79 -7.31 -22.24
CA ASN A 33 11.09 -7.31 -22.89
C ASN A 33 11.62 -5.89 -23.01
N CYS A 34 12.80 -5.62 -22.46
CA CYS A 34 13.52 -4.37 -22.64
C CYS A 34 14.50 -4.49 -23.82
N PHE A 35 14.31 -3.68 -24.85
CA PHE A 35 15.17 -3.64 -26.04
C PHE A 35 16.50 -2.90 -25.82
N GLY A 36 16.62 -2.18 -24.69
CA GLY A 36 17.87 -1.50 -24.30
C GLY A 36 18.84 -2.43 -23.57
N CYS A 37 18.40 -3.01 -22.45
CA CYS A 37 19.25 -3.90 -21.62
C CYS A 37 19.04 -5.40 -21.87
N ASN A 38 18.21 -5.79 -22.84
CA ASN A 38 17.87 -7.19 -23.18
C ASN A 38 17.26 -8.01 -22.03
N ARG A 39 16.81 -7.37 -20.95
CA ARG A 39 16.07 -8.06 -19.88
C ARG A 39 14.69 -8.43 -20.38
N ALA A 40 14.30 -9.68 -20.18
CA ALA A 40 12.97 -10.18 -20.50
C ALA A 40 12.51 -11.16 -19.42
N GLY A 41 11.19 -11.35 -19.29
CA GLY A 41 10.63 -12.31 -18.34
C GLY A 41 9.12 -12.23 -18.20
N SER A 42 8.59 -12.94 -17.22
CA SER A 42 7.19 -12.92 -16.81
C SER A 42 6.87 -11.75 -15.87
N GLU A 43 5.59 -11.43 -15.70
CA GLU A 43 5.04 -10.54 -14.67
C GLU A 43 5.62 -10.84 -13.28
N THR A 44 5.72 -12.13 -12.90
CA THR A 44 6.29 -12.55 -11.62
C THR A 44 7.77 -12.21 -11.50
N SER A 45 8.57 -12.49 -12.55
CA SER A 45 10.00 -12.13 -12.53
C SER A 45 10.23 -10.62 -12.54
N PHE A 46 9.35 -9.87 -13.18
CA PHE A 46 9.34 -8.41 -13.17
C PHE A 46 9.10 -7.89 -11.75
N ALA A 47 8.02 -8.33 -11.10
CA ALA A 47 7.68 -7.93 -9.73
C ALA A 47 8.77 -8.33 -8.73
N ALA A 48 9.31 -9.55 -8.84
CA ALA A 48 10.43 -10.02 -8.01
C ALA A 48 11.65 -9.09 -8.11
N SER A 49 12.03 -8.72 -9.34
CA SER A 49 13.17 -7.85 -9.59
C SER A 49 12.91 -6.41 -9.13
N LEU A 50 11.71 -5.89 -9.39
CA LEU A 50 11.33 -4.51 -9.05
C LEU A 50 11.25 -4.30 -7.55
N LEU A 51 10.70 -5.27 -6.81
CA LEU A 51 10.51 -5.19 -5.36
C LEU A 51 11.66 -5.83 -4.57
N ASN A 52 12.68 -6.37 -5.25
CA ASN A 52 13.79 -7.09 -4.62
C ASN A 52 13.28 -8.17 -3.66
N ILE A 53 12.42 -9.06 -4.14
CA ILE A 53 11.84 -10.18 -3.38
C ILE A 53 12.05 -11.48 -4.14
N SER A 54 11.85 -12.63 -3.47
CA SER A 54 11.95 -13.92 -4.15
C SER A 54 10.86 -14.08 -5.22
N TYR A 55 11.10 -14.90 -6.23
CA TYR A 55 10.09 -15.22 -7.25
C TYR A 55 8.82 -15.81 -6.62
N ASN A 56 8.97 -16.60 -5.55
CA ASN A 56 7.85 -17.18 -4.82
C ASN A 56 7.02 -16.10 -4.10
N ASP A 57 7.68 -15.16 -3.41
CA ASP A 57 6.97 -14.06 -2.73
C ASP A 57 6.27 -13.14 -3.72
N ALA A 58 6.90 -12.87 -4.88
CA ALA A 58 6.27 -12.13 -5.97
C ALA A 58 5.02 -12.85 -6.51
N SER A 59 5.06 -14.18 -6.65
CA SER A 59 3.90 -14.98 -7.05
C SER A 59 2.76 -14.89 -6.02
N ILE A 60 3.07 -14.98 -4.72
CA ILE A 60 2.08 -14.82 -3.65
C ILE A 60 1.47 -13.41 -3.69
N LEU A 61 2.31 -12.37 -3.80
CA LEU A 61 1.86 -10.98 -3.86
C LEU A 61 0.94 -10.71 -5.07
N LEU A 62 1.30 -11.20 -6.26
CA LEU A 62 0.46 -11.07 -7.46
C LEU A 62 -0.89 -11.78 -7.30
N ASN A 63 -0.93 -12.93 -6.62
CA ASN A 63 -2.19 -13.62 -6.31
C ASN A 63 -3.08 -12.82 -5.35
N ILE A 64 -2.50 -12.08 -4.40
CA ILE A 64 -3.23 -11.16 -3.52
C ILE A 64 -3.76 -9.98 -4.35
N LEU A 65 -2.93 -9.37 -5.20
CA LEU A 65 -3.31 -8.22 -6.05
C LEU A 65 -4.42 -8.54 -7.05
N LYS A 66 -4.52 -9.80 -7.50
CA LYS A 66 -5.60 -10.27 -8.39
C LYS A 66 -6.95 -10.40 -7.70
N LYS A 67 -7.02 -10.24 -6.37
CA LYS A 67 -8.24 -10.40 -5.57
C LYS A 67 -8.49 -9.16 -4.68
N PRO A 68 -8.68 -7.96 -5.26
CA PRO A 68 -9.03 -6.79 -4.48
C PRO A 68 -10.36 -7.01 -3.74
N VAL A 69 -10.43 -6.58 -2.47
CA VAL A 69 -11.63 -6.80 -1.63
C VAL A 69 -12.75 -5.81 -1.90
N GLU A 70 -12.41 -4.66 -2.50
CA GLU A 70 -13.33 -3.57 -2.79
C GLU A 70 -12.98 -2.95 -4.15
N LYS A 71 -14.00 -2.46 -4.86
CA LYS A 71 -13.81 -1.67 -6.09
C LYS A 71 -13.59 -0.20 -5.72
N PRO A 72 -12.79 0.57 -6.48
CA PRO A 72 -12.57 1.99 -6.22
C PRO A 72 -13.88 2.80 -6.05
N GLN A 73 -14.87 2.55 -6.91
CA GLN A 73 -16.16 3.27 -6.86
C GLN A 73 -16.96 2.96 -5.57
N ALA A 74 -16.86 1.73 -5.06
CA ALA A 74 -17.49 1.38 -3.79
C ALA A 74 -16.81 2.11 -2.63
N TRP A 75 -15.49 2.30 -2.72
CA TRP A 75 -14.73 3.03 -1.71
C TRP A 75 -15.00 4.54 -1.72
N GLU A 76 -15.16 5.14 -2.90
CA GLU A 76 -15.58 6.54 -3.03
C GLU A 76 -16.90 6.82 -2.29
N ILE A 77 -17.85 5.88 -2.32
CA ILE A 77 -19.10 5.97 -1.56
C ILE A 77 -18.81 5.96 -0.05
N ALA A 78 -17.89 5.09 0.42
CA ALA A 78 -17.51 5.07 1.83
C ALA A 78 -16.84 6.38 2.27
N GLN A 79 -15.99 6.97 1.44
CA GLN A 79 -15.40 8.29 1.71
C GLN A 79 -16.49 9.36 1.78
N ARG A 80 -17.38 9.42 0.79
CA ARG A 80 -18.51 10.35 0.78
C ARG A 80 -19.37 10.21 2.03
N ASN A 81 -19.63 8.97 2.47
CA ASN A 81 -20.40 8.72 3.67
C ASN A 81 -19.75 9.33 4.92
N LEU A 82 -18.42 9.28 5.04
CA LEU A 82 -17.71 9.91 6.15
C LEU A 82 -17.85 11.44 6.11
N TRP A 83 -17.61 12.05 4.94
CA TRP A 83 -17.52 13.50 4.79
C TRP A 83 -18.87 14.22 4.75
N GLU A 84 -19.86 13.62 4.08
CA GLU A 84 -21.13 14.29 3.75
C GLU A 84 -22.30 13.72 4.56
N ASN A 85 -22.31 12.41 4.83
CA ASN A 85 -23.50 11.73 5.35
C ASN A 85 -23.41 11.37 6.84
N SER A 86 -22.25 11.52 7.47
CA SER A 86 -22.00 11.02 8.84
C SER A 86 -21.24 12.02 9.72
N PRO A 87 -21.79 13.23 9.95
CA PRO A 87 -21.10 14.28 10.72
C PRO A 87 -20.68 13.83 12.12
N ASP A 88 -21.49 12.99 12.79
CA ASP A 88 -21.14 12.44 14.10
C ASP A 88 -19.90 11.55 14.05
N THR A 89 -19.76 10.76 12.98
CA THR A 89 -18.57 9.90 12.80
C THR A 89 -17.33 10.75 12.49
N LEU A 90 -17.48 11.79 11.67
CA LEU A 90 -16.40 12.73 11.42
C LEU A 90 -15.96 13.45 12.70
N LYS A 91 -16.92 13.85 13.55
CA LYS A 91 -16.62 14.39 14.88
C LYS A 91 -15.85 13.38 15.74
N ILE A 92 -16.24 12.11 15.75
CA ILE A 92 -15.47 11.06 16.46
C ILE A 92 -14.03 10.97 15.93
N CYS A 93 -13.82 11.04 14.62
CA CYS A 93 -12.48 11.07 14.04
C CYS A 93 -11.65 12.25 14.57
N HIS A 94 -12.23 13.44 14.66
CA HIS A 94 -11.56 14.63 15.21
C HIS A 94 -11.31 14.52 16.72
N ASP A 95 -12.27 13.99 17.48
CA ASP A 95 -12.13 13.75 18.92
C ASP A 95 -11.00 12.72 19.21
N LEU A 96 -10.78 11.76 18.31
CA LEU A 96 -9.65 10.83 18.36
C LEU A 96 -8.30 11.49 17.99
N GLY A 97 -8.32 12.70 17.45
CA GLY A 97 -7.14 13.48 17.06
C GLY A 97 -6.72 13.29 15.60
N PHE A 98 -7.61 12.80 14.72
CA PHE A 98 -7.35 12.76 13.28
C PHE A 98 -7.55 14.16 12.68
N THR A 99 -6.64 14.58 11.80
CA THR A 99 -6.80 15.81 11.01
C THR A 99 -7.47 15.50 9.67
N ASP A 100 -8.19 16.47 9.09
CA ASP A 100 -8.79 16.30 7.76
C ASP A 100 -7.76 15.93 6.69
N LYS A 101 -6.57 16.51 6.78
CA LYS A 101 -5.45 16.20 5.89
C LYS A 101 -5.14 14.70 5.94
N VAL A 102 -4.98 14.13 7.14
CA VAL A 102 -4.65 12.71 7.30
C VAL A 102 -5.82 11.81 6.93
N LEU A 103 -7.06 12.20 7.22
CA LEU A 103 -8.25 11.45 6.78
C LEU A 103 -8.30 11.33 5.25
N LYS A 104 -8.01 12.43 4.53
CA LYS A 104 -7.94 12.45 3.07
C LYS A 104 -6.76 11.65 2.55
N GLU A 105 -5.57 11.87 3.10
CA GLU A 105 -4.33 11.19 2.72
C GLU A 105 -4.44 9.67 2.87
N LEU A 106 -4.99 9.19 3.99
CA LEU A 106 -5.19 7.76 4.24
C LEU A 106 -6.43 7.17 3.56
N ASN A 107 -7.17 7.97 2.77
CA ASN A 107 -8.43 7.59 2.14
C ASN A 107 -9.45 6.99 3.13
N VAL A 108 -9.53 7.51 4.36
CA VAL A 108 -10.45 7.01 5.39
C VAL A 108 -11.90 7.19 4.92
N GLY A 109 -12.72 6.17 5.15
CA GLY A 109 -14.14 6.17 4.83
C GLY A 109 -15.00 5.74 6.02
N TYR A 110 -16.31 5.65 5.78
CA TYR A 110 -17.29 5.14 6.71
C TYR A 110 -18.17 4.07 6.05
N ASP A 111 -18.10 2.84 6.56
CA ASP A 111 -18.83 1.68 6.01
C ASP A 111 -20.18 1.42 6.70
N ARG A 112 -20.89 2.50 7.06
CA ARG A 112 -22.16 2.54 7.81
C ARG A 112 -22.08 2.21 9.30
N LYS A 113 -21.02 1.54 9.76
CA LYS A 113 -20.88 1.18 11.19
C LYS A 113 -19.51 1.51 11.77
N ARG A 114 -18.50 1.75 10.93
CA ARG A 114 -17.10 1.75 11.36
C ARG A 114 -16.33 2.83 10.63
N ILE A 115 -15.40 3.45 11.34
CA ILE A 115 -14.35 4.27 10.72
C ILE A 115 -13.43 3.30 9.99
N ALA A 116 -13.34 3.40 8.67
CA ALA A 116 -12.78 2.35 7.84
C ALA A 116 -11.49 2.85 7.16
N PHE A 117 -10.40 2.12 7.40
CA PHE A 117 -9.08 2.39 6.83
C PHE A 117 -8.82 1.41 5.70
N PRO A 118 -8.70 1.86 4.44
CA PRO A 118 -8.39 0.97 3.34
C PRO A 118 -6.90 0.60 3.40
N VAL A 119 -6.59 -0.66 3.16
CA VAL A 119 -5.21 -1.12 2.96
C VAL A 119 -4.95 -1.10 1.46
N ILE A 120 -4.28 -0.04 1.01
CA ILE A 120 -4.01 0.21 -0.40
C ILE A 120 -2.56 -0.15 -0.72
N MET A 121 -2.39 -0.99 -1.75
CA MET A 121 -1.10 -1.36 -2.31
C MET A 121 -1.17 -1.40 -3.83
N PHE A 122 -0.23 -0.72 -4.50
CA PHE A 122 -0.19 -0.59 -5.95
C PHE A 122 -1.53 -0.11 -6.54
N GLY A 123 -2.19 0.81 -5.84
CA GLY A 123 -3.51 1.35 -6.21
C GLY A 123 -4.70 0.39 -6.02
N GLN A 124 -4.49 -0.82 -5.48
CA GLN A 124 -5.56 -1.79 -5.22
C GLN A 124 -5.94 -1.82 -3.73
N ILE A 125 -7.22 -1.91 -3.43
CA ILE A 125 -7.73 -2.08 -2.05
C ILE A 125 -7.70 -3.57 -1.72
N LEU A 126 -6.73 -3.99 -0.92
CA LEU A 126 -6.50 -5.39 -0.56
C LEU A 126 -7.15 -5.80 0.76
N ASP A 127 -7.50 -4.82 1.59
CA ASP A 127 -8.27 -5.03 2.80
C ASP A 127 -8.91 -3.71 3.26
N VAL A 128 -9.83 -3.79 4.23
CA VAL A 128 -10.38 -2.65 4.95
C VAL A 128 -10.41 -2.97 6.44
N ALA A 129 -9.65 -2.20 7.23
CA ALA A 129 -9.68 -2.27 8.69
C ALA A 129 -10.75 -1.31 9.24
N GLY A 130 -11.87 -1.86 9.70
CA GLY A 130 -12.96 -1.11 10.31
C GLY A 130 -12.78 -0.98 11.82
N TYR A 131 -12.64 0.24 12.31
CA TYR A 131 -12.54 0.59 13.72
C TYR A 131 -13.89 1.01 14.31
N MET A 132 -14.21 0.43 15.47
CA MET A 132 -15.39 0.71 16.28
C MET A 132 -14.97 0.91 17.75
N PRO A 133 -14.91 2.15 18.26
CA PRO A 133 -14.43 2.44 19.62
C PRO A 133 -15.12 1.61 20.71
N ASN A 134 -16.43 1.39 20.55
CA ASN A 134 -17.30 0.79 21.57
C ASN A 134 -17.60 -0.69 21.33
N ALA A 135 -17.04 -1.31 20.29
CA ALA A 135 -17.32 -2.72 19.98
C ALA A 135 -16.27 -3.68 20.57
N LYS A 136 -16.66 -4.96 20.66
CA LYS A 136 -15.76 -6.09 20.91
C LYS A 136 -15.96 -7.12 19.79
N PRO A 137 -14.98 -7.34 18.91
CA PRO A 137 -13.67 -6.68 18.84
C PRO A 137 -13.75 -5.22 18.35
N LYS A 138 -12.76 -4.39 18.70
CA LYS A 138 -12.67 -2.97 18.31
C LYS A 138 -12.29 -2.77 16.85
N VAL A 139 -11.60 -3.75 16.26
CA VAL A 139 -11.18 -3.73 14.86
C VAL A 139 -11.71 -4.98 14.19
N LEU A 140 -12.35 -4.80 13.05
CA LEU A 140 -12.86 -5.87 12.19
C LEU A 140 -12.36 -5.64 10.77
N ARG A 141 -11.87 -6.70 10.15
CA ARG A 141 -11.28 -6.66 8.81
C ARG A 141 -12.21 -7.35 7.81
N ARG A 142 -11.96 -7.22 6.51
CA ARG A 142 -12.75 -7.96 5.52
C ARG A 142 -12.42 -9.45 5.62
N ARG A 143 -13.37 -10.29 5.20
CA ARG A 143 -13.14 -11.73 5.10
C ARG A 143 -11.99 -11.97 4.13
N GLU A 144 -11.15 -12.96 4.42
CA GLU A 144 -9.97 -13.30 3.60
C GLU A 144 -8.91 -12.18 3.52
N SER A 145 -8.93 -11.24 4.46
CA SER A 145 -7.86 -10.24 4.57
C SER A 145 -6.50 -10.91 4.75
N THR A 146 -5.51 -10.46 3.99
CA THR A 146 -4.13 -10.96 4.12
C THR A 146 -3.41 -10.25 5.27
N SER A 147 -2.70 -11.03 6.08
CA SER A 147 -1.80 -10.54 7.15
C SER A 147 -0.43 -10.15 6.58
N GLY A 148 0.30 -9.23 7.23
CA GLY A 148 1.64 -8.82 6.82
C GLY A 148 1.70 -7.80 5.68
N LEU A 149 0.57 -7.19 5.30
CA LEU A 149 0.56 -6.06 4.37
C LEU A 149 0.91 -4.76 5.12
N ILE A 150 1.42 -3.78 4.39
CA ILE A 150 1.80 -2.47 4.93
C ILE A 150 0.68 -1.48 4.62
N ASN A 151 0.23 -0.72 5.63
CA ASN A 151 -0.75 0.34 5.44
C ASN A 151 -0.23 1.67 6.01
N PRO A 152 -0.18 2.78 5.24
CA PRO A 152 -0.36 2.89 3.79
C PRO A 152 0.94 2.58 3.02
N TYR A 153 0.99 1.52 2.21
CA TYR A 153 2.19 1.17 1.45
C TYR A 153 2.55 2.22 0.39
N ASP A 154 1.60 2.63 -0.45
CA ASP A 154 1.86 3.54 -1.59
C ASP A 154 2.36 4.93 -1.16
N LEU A 155 1.94 5.38 0.02
CA LEU A 155 2.41 6.63 0.63
C LEU A 155 3.77 6.44 1.32
N TRP A 156 4.00 5.28 1.92
CA TRP A 156 5.21 4.98 2.69
C TRP A 156 6.42 4.76 1.78
N VAL A 157 6.25 4.00 0.69
CA VAL A 157 7.36 3.60 -0.20
C VAL A 157 8.05 4.81 -0.84
N ASN A 158 7.31 5.87 -1.11
CA ASN A 158 7.84 7.11 -1.72
C ASN A 158 8.28 8.17 -0.69
N ASN A 159 8.16 7.88 0.62
CA ASN A 159 8.48 8.84 1.67
C ASN A 159 9.87 8.57 2.26
N PRO A 160 10.81 9.54 2.19
CA PRO A 160 12.19 9.35 2.65
C PRO A 160 12.35 9.51 4.18
N LYS A 161 11.32 9.95 4.90
CA LYS A 161 11.41 10.11 6.36
C LYS A 161 11.50 8.76 7.07
N ASN A 162 12.09 8.76 8.26
CA ASN A 162 12.09 7.61 9.17
C ASN A 162 10.68 7.03 9.32
N THR A 163 10.60 5.71 9.25
CA THR A 163 9.35 4.98 9.38
C THR A 163 9.01 4.83 10.85
N ILE A 164 7.74 4.95 11.21
CA ILE A 164 7.24 4.55 12.54
C ILE A 164 6.22 3.45 12.34
N ILE A 165 6.42 2.30 12.97
CA ILE A 165 5.43 1.22 12.95
C ILE A 165 4.52 1.37 14.16
N CYS A 166 3.24 1.61 13.91
CA CYS A 166 2.21 1.69 14.93
C CYS A 166 1.49 0.34 15.07
N ALA A 167 0.95 0.09 16.26
CA ALA A 167 0.22 -1.14 16.60
C ALA A 167 -1.06 -1.37 15.77
N GLY A 168 -1.70 -0.29 15.33
CA GLY A 168 -2.91 -0.35 14.52
C GLY A 168 -3.21 0.95 13.78
N GLU A 169 -4.23 0.90 12.92
CA GLU A 169 -4.57 1.99 11.99
C GLU A 169 -4.96 3.28 12.72
N LYS A 170 -5.62 3.17 13.88
CA LYS A 170 -5.99 4.32 14.71
C LYS A 170 -4.74 5.03 15.25
N ASP A 171 -3.78 4.31 15.81
CA ASP A 171 -2.56 4.92 16.37
C ASP A 171 -1.67 5.49 15.26
N MET A 172 -1.62 4.83 14.10
CA MET A 172 -0.99 5.35 12.89
C MET A 172 -1.60 6.69 12.46
N ALA A 173 -2.92 6.80 12.39
CA ALA A 173 -3.59 8.04 12.00
C ALA A 173 -3.37 9.18 13.00
N ILE A 174 -3.32 8.89 14.31
CA ILE A 174 -2.95 9.87 15.35
C ILE A 174 -1.50 10.33 15.15
N CYS A 175 -0.58 9.38 14.94
CA CYS A 175 0.84 9.65 14.76
C CYS A 175 1.05 10.59 13.57
N ARG A 176 0.49 10.26 12.39
CA ARG A 176 0.56 11.12 11.20
C ARG A 176 -0.06 12.50 11.46
N SER A 177 -1.18 12.57 12.18
CA SER A 177 -1.91 13.83 12.43
C SER A 177 -1.13 14.79 13.34
N LYS A 178 -0.50 14.29 14.40
CA LYS A 178 0.15 15.14 15.41
C LYS A 178 1.58 15.52 15.07
N THR A 179 2.28 14.70 14.29
CA THR A 179 3.73 14.81 14.11
C THR A 179 4.17 14.97 12.66
N GLY A 180 3.31 14.61 11.70
CA GLY A 180 3.71 14.50 10.29
C GLY A 180 4.76 13.42 10.03
N PHE A 181 4.94 12.45 10.94
CA PHE A 181 5.81 11.30 10.75
C PHE A 181 5.31 10.36 9.66
N ASN A 182 6.24 9.61 9.07
CA ASN A 182 5.95 8.56 8.10
C ASN A 182 5.53 7.27 8.84
N ALA A 183 4.34 7.31 9.45
CA ALA A 183 3.83 6.20 10.25
C ALA A 183 3.02 5.21 9.41
N ILE A 184 3.21 3.92 9.67
CA ILE A 184 2.51 2.79 9.04
C ILE A 184 1.95 1.85 10.12
N THR A 185 1.10 0.91 9.71
CA THR A 185 0.75 -0.28 10.48
C THR A 185 0.95 -1.53 9.62
N ILE A 186 1.15 -2.66 10.27
CA ILE A 186 1.18 -3.98 9.61
C ILE A 186 -0.16 -4.67 9.83
N THR A 187 -0.71 -5.24 8.77
CA THR A 187 -1.97 -5.96 8.85
C THR A 187 -1.82 -7.28 9.61
N GLY A 188 -2.84 -7.69 10.36
CA GLY A 188 -2.81 -8.94 11.13
C GLY A 188 -2.48 -8.80 12.62
N GLY A 189 -2.32 -7.58 13.12
CA GLY A 189 -2.12 -7.28 14.54
C GLY A 189 -0.65 -7.08 14.94
N GLU A 190 -0.41 -6.78 16.22
CA GLU A 190 0.88 -6.32 16.77
C GLU A 190 2.05 -7.30 16.57
N GLY A 191 1.78 -8.59 16.36
CA GLY A 191 2.81 -9.61 16.10
C GLY A 191 3.07 -9.90 14.62
N ALA A 192 2.38 -9.22 13.70
CA ALA A 192 2.52 -9.51 12.27
C ALA A 192 3.83 -8.95 11.70
N ILE A 193 4.53 -9.77 10.92
CA ILE A 193 5.75 -9.40 10.22
C ILE A 193 5.44 -9.33 8.71
N PRO A 194 5.83 -8.25 8.00
CA PRO A 194 5.55 -8.11 6.57
C PRO A 194 6.54 -8.92 5.72
N THR A 195 6.52 -10.25 5.84
CA THR A 195 7.52 -11.14 5.22
C THR A 195 7.65 -10.94 3.71
N LEU A 196 6.53 -10.79 3.00
CA LEU A 196 6.50 -10.58 1.54
C LEU A 196 7.18 -9.28 1.09
N LEU A 197 7.33 -8.30 1.99
CA LEU A 197 7.81 -6.95 1.66
C LEU A 197 8.95 -6.52 2.59
N LEU A 198 9.59 -7.46 3.28
CA LEU A 198 10.61 -7.13 4.28
C LEU A 198 11.81 -6.43 3.63
N SER A 199 12.15 -6.80 2.39
CA SER A 199 13.21 -6.14 1.60
C SER A 199 12.94 -4.65 1.34
N GLN A 200 11.67 -4.21 1.37
CA GLN A 200 11.30 -2.81 1.16
C GLN A 200 11.69 -1.90 2.35
N PHE A 201 12.01 -2.51 3.50
CA PHE A 201 12.59 -1.79 4.65
C PHE A 201 14.11 -1.65 4.56
N GLN A 202 14.77 -2.27 3.58
CA GLN A 202 16.21 -2.14 3.40
C GLN A 202 16.61 -0.67 3.25
N ASN A 203 17.65 -0.27 3.98
CA ASN A 203 18.15 1.11 4.03
C ASN A 203 17.15 2.15 4.59
N ARG A 204 16.07 1.72 5.25
CA ARG A 204 15.18 2.61 6.00
C ARG A 204 15.51 2.57 7.49
N LYS A 205 15.42 3.72 8.14
CA LYS A 205 15.37 3.80 9.60
C LYS A 205 13.92 3.59 10.04
N VAL A 206 13.72 2.61 10.93
CA VAL A 206 12.43 2.17 11.47
C VAL A 206 12.45 2.31 12.98
#